data_AF-A0A7X5IPP9-F1
#
_entry.id   AF-A0A7X5IPP9-F1
#
_cell.length_a   1.000
_cell.length_b   1.000
_cell.length_c   1.000
_cell.angle_alpha   90.00
_cell.angle_beta   90.00
_cell.angle_gamma   90.00
#
_symmetry.space_group_name_H-M   'P 1'
#
loop_
_entity.id
_entity.type
_entity.pdbx_description
1 polymer ?
#
loop_
_entity_poly.entity_id
_entity_poly.type
_entity_poly.pdbx_seq_one_letter_code
_entity_poly.pdbx_strand_id
1 'polypeptide(L)'
;MKMRKIMAALLAALCAAGGTAEAAAAAPTVPTVTASPVEAVNVPFTLTGHAVDSGKNNGRSYFYIVIAEQVREVPGVEVTFTREGFHQIWAIGSNGRTIPISNGACGKGTYQIPVTKEMVRLEFDLFTEEIPFLGLSVPGGMTVMKTPYAGRSLSILGDSLSEADNWKTAGNDPDAYNMTSQWWYAAAKEFGMNLLVNNSVGGSGVYEEAAQKKGSGGLQRCMSLHTAAREPDEIFVLLGANDILRGRTPQSIAAGYQQMVQAMQKRYPKAEIVLFTYPYFGSVESFQKYKSKVDSLNMAIRTTAKNCGIKLVELAGCPFTAENIRQYLRNPADIHFNRAGQALIGPAAVKGLYILAAEAAMQGAR
;
A
#
# COMPACT_ATOMS: atom_id res chain seq x y z
N MET A 1 -11.75 -2.94 22.01
CA MET A 1 -12.71 -3.98 22.45
C MET A 1 -13.49 -4.64 21.28
N LYS A 2 -13.90 -3.91 20.22
CA LYS A 2 -14.57 -4.48 19.03
C LYS A 2 -13.70 -5.46 18.20
N MET A 3 -12.40 -5.19 18.00
CA MET A 3 -11.50 -6.08 17.21
C MET A 3 -11.20 -7.44 17.87
N ARG A 4 -11.18 -7.52 19.21
CA ARG A 4 -11.03 -8.81 19.92
C ARG A 4 -12.17 -9.79 19.61
N LYS A 5 -13.39 -9.27 19.39
CA LYS A 5 -14.55 -10.08 18.99
C LYS A 5 -14.46 -10.55 17.54
N ILE A 6 -13.85 -9.77 16.65
CA ILE A 6 -13.69 -10.14 15.23
C ILE A 6 -12.69 -11.29 15.08
N MET A 7 -11.56 -11.22 15.79
CA MET A 7 -10.53 -12.27 15.71
C MET A 7 -11.01 -13.59 16.35
N ALA A 8 -11.72 -13.50 17.48
CA ALA A 8 -12.35 -14.66 18.11
C ALA A 8 -13.47 -15.29 17.25
N ALA A 9 -14.27 -14.47 16.56
CA ALA A 9 -15.29 -14.94 15.64
C ALA A 9 -14.71 -15.56 14.35
N LEU A 10 -13.57 -15.04 13.85
CA LEU A 10 -12.88 -15.61 12.68
C LEU A 10 -12.31 -17.00 13.00
N LEU A 11 -11.68 -17.16 14.17
CA LEU A 11 -11.20 -18.47 14.64
C LEU A 11 -12.35 -19.47 14.82
N ALA A 12 -13.48 -19.02 15.39
CA ALA A 12 -14.65 -19.88 15.58
C ALA A 12 -15.29 -20.32 14.25
N ALA A 13 -15.34 -19.44 13.24
CA ALA A 13 -15.90 -19.75 11.93
C ALA A 13 -15.03 -20.72 11.11
N LEU A 14 -13.70 -20.66 11.26
CA LEU A 14 -12.75 -21.59 10.61
C LEU A 14 -12.89 -23.02 11.16
N CYS A 15 -13.25 -23.20 12.42
CA CYS A 15 -13.50 -24.51 13.02
C CYS A 15 -14.85 -25.14 12.59
N ALA A 16 -15.81 -24.35 12.12
CA ALA A 16 -17.17 -24.81 11.81
C ALA A 16 -17.38 -25.24 10.35
N ALA A 17 -16.41 -24.99 9.45
CA ALA A 17 -16.57 -25.20 8.01
C ALA A 17 -16.22 -26.61 7.50
N GLY A 18 -16.13 -27.62 8.37
CA GLY A 18 -15.88 -29.00 8.00
C GLY A 18 -16.83 -29.98 8.66
N GLY A 19 -17.77 -30.55 7.89
CA GLY A 19 -18.44 -31.81 8.22
C GLY A 19 -19.96 -31.74 8.40
N THR A 20 -20.67 -32.37 7.45
CA THR A 20 -22.09 -32.73 7.51
C THR A 20 -22.35 -33.81 8.58
N ALA A 21 -23.60 -33.87 9.04
CA ALA A 21 -24.11 -34.64 10.18
C ALA A 21 -23.91 -36.16 10.15
N GLU A 22 -23.64 -36.72 11.34
CA GLU A 22 -24.51 -37.69 12.08
C GLU A 22 -23.72 -38.89 12.66
N ALA A 23 -23.47 -38.86 13.98
CA ALA A 23 -23.42 -40.01 14.88
C ALA A 23 -23.23 -39.51 16.32
N ALA A 24 -24.22 -39.74 17.18
CA ALA A 24 -24.17 -39.43 18.60
C ALA A 24 -23.16 -40.36 19.31
N ALA A 25 -21.99 -39.83 19.66
CA ALA A 25 -21.06 -40.46 20.59
C ALA A 25 -20.35 -39.37 21.40
N ALA A 26 -20.29 -39.60 22.72
CA ALA A 26 -19.68 -38.80 23.79
C ALA A 26 -19.00 -37.48 23.37
N ALA A 27 -19.54 -36.36 23.86
CA ALA A 27 -18.98 -35.02 23.66
C ALA A 27 -17.48 -35.02 23.99
N PRO A 28 -16.59 -34.79 22.99
CA PRO A 28 -15.18 -34.61 23.28
C PRO A 28 -15.05 -33.31 24.07
N THR A 29 -14.33 -33.36 25.19
CA THR A 29 -13.90 -32.17 25.91
C THR A 29 -13.12 -31.29 24.94
N VAL A 30 -13.78 -30.23 24.47
CA VAL A 30 -13.14 -29.18 23.66
C VAL A 30 -11.98 -28.66 24.49
N PRO A 31 -10.71 -28.84 24.06
CA PRO A 31 -9.61 -28.24 24.77
C PRO A 31 -9.85 -26.73 24.73
N THR A 32 -9.97 -26.13 25.90
CA THR A 32 -10.07 -24.68 26.05
C THR A 32 -8.78 -24.10 25.49
N VAL A 33 -8.79 -23.70 24.22
CA VAL A 33 -7.71 -22.93 23.63
C VAL A 33 -7.77 -21.57 24.32
N THR A 34 -7.06 -21.45 25.43
CA THR A 34 -6.71 -20.15 26.00
C THR A 34 -5.91 -19.44 24.92
N ALA A 35 -6.56 -18.50 24.21
CA ALA A 35 -5.88 -17.64 23.26
C ALA A 35 -4.68 -17.03 23.98
N SER A 36 -3.48 -17.39 23.53
CA SER A 36 -2.25 -16.80 24.04
C SER A 36 -2.38 -15.27 23.95
N PRO A 37 -1.90 -14.51 24.94
CA PRO A 37 -1.98 -13.06 24.90
C PRO A 37 -1.36 -12.57 23.61
N VAL A 38 -2.13 -11.79 22.83
CA VAL A 38 -1.64 -11.30 21.55
C VAL A 38 -0.49 -10.35 21.82
N GLU A 39 0.71 -10.77 21.45
CA GLU A 39 1.94 -10.02 21.69
C GLU A 39 1.92 -8.75 20.84
N ALA A 40 2.17 -7.61 21.47
CA ALA A 40 2.33 -6.34 20.78
C ALA A 40 3.82 -6.03 20.63
N VAL A 41 4.22 -5.48 19.49
CA VAL A 41 5.61 -5.12 19.18
C VAL A 41 5.70 -3.65 18.83
N ASN A 42 6.79 -3.02 19.23
CA ASN A 42 7.09 -1.66 18.81
C ASN A 42 7.83 -1.70 17.47
N VAL A 43 7.24 -1.08 16.45
CA VAL A 43 7.81 -1.03 15.10
C VAL A 43 8.41 0.34 14.83
N PRO A 44 9.71 0.42 14.48
CA PRO A 44 10.35 1.67 14.14
C PRO A 44 9.71 2.29 12.90
N PHE A 45 9.72 3.61 12.87
CA PHE A 45 9.16 4.37 11.77
C PHE A 45 10.20 4.57 10.67
N THR A 46 9.85 4.23 9.42
CA THR A 46 10.66 4.56 8.24
C THR A 46 9.99 5.67 7.46
N LEU A 47 10.75 6.72 7.12
CA LEU A 47 10.29 7.80 6.25
C LEU A 47 10.46 7.41 4.79
N THR A 48 9.43 7.65 3.98
CA THR A 48 9.56 7.61 2.52
C THR A 48 9.93 9.01 2.04
N GLY A 49 11.17 9.15 1.54
CA GLY A 49 11.64 10.39 0.93
C GLY A 49 11.88 10.23 -0.57
N HIS A 50 11.83 11.34 -1.29
CA HIS A 50 12.02 11.42 -2.72
C HIS A 50 13.25 12.29 -3.02
N ALA A 51 14.16 11.77 -3.83
CA ALA A 51 15.23 12.55 -4.41
C ALA A 51 14.81 13.02 -5.80
N VAL A 52 14.93 14.32 -6.04
CA VAL A 52 14.89 14.89 -7.38
C VAL A 52 16.30 15.35 -7.71
N ASP A 53 16.92 14.66 -8.67
CA ASP A 53 18.16 15.11 -9.26
C ASP A 53 17.88 16.40 -10.03
N SER A 54 18.37 17.53 -9.51
CA SER A 54 18.10 18.82 -10.12
C SER A 54 18.92 19.03 -11.39
N GLY A 55 19.99 18.25 -11.61
CA GLY A 55 20.89 18.29 -12.78
C GLY A 55 21.51 19.65 -13.11
N LYS A 56 21.18 20.72 -12.36
CA LYS A 56 21.42 22.12 -12.73
C LYS A 56 22.26 22.89 -11.72
N ASN A 57 22.59 22.32 -10.56
CA ASN A 57 23.31 23.01 -9.47
C ASN A 57 24.58 22.26 -9.02
N ASN A 58 25.63 22.18 -9.84
CA ASN A 58 26.98 21.75 -9.40
C ASN A 58 27.04 20.49 -8.49
N GLY A 59 26.25 19.44 -8.79
CA GLY A 59 26.19 18.21 -7.99
C GLY A 59 25.29 18.27 -6.74
N ARG A 60 24.47 19.31 -6.60
CA ARG A 60 23.44 19.42 -5.55
C ARG A 60 22.11 18.85 -6.00
N SER A 61 21.50 18.05 -5.13
CA SER A 61 20.20 17.45 -5.32
C SER A 61 19.20 17.98 -4.31
N TYR A 62 17.95 17.92 -4.73
CA TYR A 62 16.84 18.23 -3.87
C TYR A 62 16.28 16.95 -3.28
N PHE A 63 16.30 16.82 -1.96
CA PHE A 63 15.66 15.72 -1.28
C PHE A 63 14.48 16.25 -0.50
N TYR A 64 13.35 15.53 -0.53
CA TYR A 64 12.19 15.92 0.24
C TYR A 64 11.45 14.73 0.80
N ILE A 65 10.80 14.94 1.92
CA ILE A 65 9.93 14.00 2.59
C ILE A 65 8.56 14.66 2.63
N VAL A 66 7.57 14.04 2.00
CA VAL A 66 6.21 14.54 2.09
C VAL A 66 5.61 14.01 3.38
N ILE A 67 5.64 14.83 4.43
CA ILE A 67 5.17 14.49 5.78
C ILE A 67 3.69 14.09 5.76
N ALA A 68 2.89 14.78 4.95
CA ALA A 68 1.47 14.47 4.77
C ALA A 68 1.24 13.11 4.07
N GLU A 69 2.26 12.58 3.40
CA GLU A 69 2.23 11.30 2.67
C GLU A 69 3.04 10.23 3.40
N GLN A 70 3.09 10.29 4.73
CA GLN A 70 3.61 9.17 5.52
C GLN A 70 2.46 8.28 6.00
N VAL A 71 2.72 6.98 6.13
CA VAL A 71 1.72 5.97 6.58
C VAL A 71 1.19 6.26 7.99
N ARG A 72 1.90 7.09 8.75
CA ARG A 72 1.59 7.44 10.14
C ARG A 72 1.95 8.91 10.39
N GLU A 73 1.34 9.51 11.41
CA GLU A 73 1.70 10.84 11.89
C GLU A 73 3.18 10.86 12.30
N VAL A 74 3.92 11.84 11.80
CA VAL A 74 5.34 12.03 12.10
C VAL A 74 5.42 13.06 13.23
N PRO A 75 5.83 12.70 14.45
CA PRO A 75 5.99 13.68 15.54
C PRO A 75 7.26 14.53 15.36
N GLY A 76 8.27 13.99 14.68
CA GLY A 76 9.52 14.66 14.39
C GLY A 76 10.39 13.82 13.47
N VAL A 77 11.35 14.47 12.82
CA VAL A 77 12.34 13.83 11.94
C VAL A 77 13.73 14.08 12.51
N GLU A 78 14.50 13.02 12.65
CA GLU A 78 15.93 13.10 12.88
C GLU A 78 16.63 12.94 11.52
N VAL A 79 17.49 13.90 11.19
CA VAL A 79 18.34 13.85 9.99
C VAL A 79 19.80 13.87 10.39
N THR A 80 20.60 12.99 9.81
CA THR A 80 22.05 12.94 10.00
C THR A 80 22.76 13.22 8.68
N PHE A 81 23.46 14.36 8.62
CA PHE A 81 24.36 14.70 7.53
C PHE A 81 25.76 14.18 7.82
N THR A 82 26.36 13.51 6.84
CA THR A 82 27.63 12.80 7.03
C THR A 82 28.85 13.59 6.56
N ARG A 83 28.67 14.60 5.70
CA ARG A 83 29.74 15.49 5.24
C ARG A 83 29.66 16.86 5.89
N GLU A 84 30.83 17.46 6.05
CA GLU A 84 30.92 18.90 6.28
C GLU A 84 30.53 19.62 4.99
N GLY A 85 29.65 20.61 5.08
CA GLY A 85 29.08 21.26 3.91
C GLY A 85 27.95 22.22 4.24
N PHE A 86 27.44 22.90 3.22
CA PHE A 86 26.28 23.77 3.32
C PHE A 86 25.02 22.95 3.04
N HIS A 87 24.28 22.53 4.06
CA HIS A 87 22.94 21.96 3.92
C HIS A 87 21.89 22.99 4.34
N GLN A 88 20.73 23.00 3.71
CA GLN A 88 19.61 23.81 4.16
C GLN A 88 18.40 22.93 4.39
N ILE A 89 17.65 23.24 5.45
CA ILE A 89 16.44 22.52 5.82
C ILE A 89 15.30 23.52 5.91
N TRP A 90 14.22 23.22 5.21
CA TRP A 90 12.99 23.99 5.31
C TRP A 90 11.78 23.07 5.14
N ALA A 91 10.63 23.52 5.58
CA ALA A 91 9.36 22.86 5.33
C ALA A 91 8.50 23.68 4.38
N ILE A 92 7.54 23.05 3.74
CA ILE A 92 6.46 23.70 3.01
C ILE A 92 5.19 23.50 3.82
N GLY A 93 4.49 24.60 4.06
CA GLY A 93 3.20 24.61 4.72
C GLY A 93 2.06 24.19 3.79
N SER A 94 0.92 23.81 4.35
CA SER A 94 -0.30 23.48 3.57
C SER A 94 -0.81 24.62 2.67
N ASN A 95 -0.46 25.86 3.00
CA ASN A 95 -0.72 27.06 2.20
C ASN A 95 0.35 27.32 1.11
N GLY A 96 1.29 26.40 0.91
CA GLY A 96 2.40 26.51 -0.04
C GLY A 96 3.53 27.44 0.38
N ARG A 97 3.48 28.04 1.57
CA ARG A 97 4.56 28.92 2.07
C ARG A 97 5.72 28.11 2.64
N THR A 98 6.93 28.61 2.42
CA THR A 98 8.14 28.07 3.04
C THR A 98 8.21 28.42 4.52
N ILE A 99 8.48 27.42 5.35
CA ILE A 99 8.72 27.52 6.79
C ILE A 99 10.19 27.19 7.01
N PRO A 100 11.06 28.17 7.32
CA PRO A 100 12.47 27.89 7.56
C PRO A 100 12.63 27.02 8.82
N ILE A 101 13.37 25.91 8.71
CA ILE A 101 13.68 25.02 9.84
C ILE A 101 15.07 25.32 10.38
N SER A 102 16.06 25.50 9.49
CA SER A 102 17.39 25.96 9.87
C SER A 102 17.54 27.46 9.59
N ASN A 103 18.17 28.20 10.52
CA ASN A 103 18.65 29.56 10.27
C ASN A 103 19.97 29.50 9.49
N GLY A 104 19.91 29.11 8.22
CA GLY A 104 21.06 29.02 7.33
C GLY A 104 21.63 27.59 7.21
N ALA A 105 22.93 27.52 6.96
CA ALA A 105 23.65 26.29 6.63
C ALA A 105 23.77 25.34 7.84
N CYS A 106 23.36 24.09 7.68
CA CYS A 106 23.66 22.98 8.57
C CYS A 106 24.91 22.24 8.06
N GLY A 107 25.89 22.01 8.95
CA GLY A 107 27.09 21.23 8.67
C GLY A 107 26.87 19.74 8.92
N LYS A 108 27.97 19.00 9.14
CA LYS A 108 27.89 17.60 9.56
C LYS A 108 27.23 17.49 10.94
N GLY A 109 26.37 16.50 11.12
CA GLY A 109 25.77 16.23 12.42
C GLY A 109 24.34 15.71 12.34
N THR A 110 23.76 15.47 13.51
CA THR A 110 22.39 14.99 13.67
C THR A 110 21.50 16.13 14.15
N TYR A 111 20.39 16.34 13.45
CA TYR A 111 19.44 17.43 13.68
C TYR A 111 18.05 16.85 13.94
N GLN A 112 17.43 17.32 15.02
CA GLN A 112 16.06 16.95 15.41
C GLN A 112 15.09 18.03 14.94
N ILE A 113 14.10 17.64 14.15
CA ILE A 113 13.14 18.53 13.52
C ILE A 113 11.74 18.16 14.03
N PRO A 114 11.16 18.91 14.97
CA PRO A 114 9.78 18.68 15.37
C PRO A 114 8.85 18.98 14.20
N VAL A 115 7.94 18.06 13.91
CA VAL A 115 6.95 18.23 12.84
C VAL A 115 5.71 18.90 13.42
N THR A 116 5.26 19.98 12.78
CA THR A 116 4.01 20.66 13.15
C THR A 116 2.90 20.31 12.17
N LYS A 117 1.64 20.50 12.59
CA LYS A 117 0.45 20.24 11.76
C LYS A 117 0.39 21.07 10.48
N GLU A 118 1.14 22.18 10.41
CA GLU A 118 1.19 23.05 9.25
C GLU A 118 2.12 22.50 8.16
N MET A 119 3.12 21.71 8.54
CA MET A 119 4.13 21.18 7.63
C MET A 119 3.56 20.03 6.80
N VAL A 120 3.57 20.17 5.48
CA VAL A 120 3.17 19.10 4.55
C VAL A 120 4.36 18.40 3.92
N ARG A 121 5.49 19.10 3.80
CA ARG A 121 6.72 18.57 3.21
C ARG A 121 7.93 19.14 3.93
N LEU A 122 8.94 18.31 4.15
CA LEU A 122 10.25 18.69 4.66
C LEU A 122 11.26 18.54 3.51
N GLU A 123 12.11 19.53 3.33
CA GLU A 123 12.98 19.67 2.17
C GLU A 123 14.41 19.93 2.61
N PHE A 124 15.33 19.35 1.85
CA PHE A 124 16.75 19.31 2.14
C PHE A 124 17.51 19.63 0.86
N ASP A 125 18.45 20.55 0.97
CA ASP A 125 19.46 20.79 -0.06
C ASP A 125 20.76 20.07 0.34
N LEU A 126 21.17 19.05 -0.42
CA LEU A 126 22.37 18.24 -0.17
C LEU A 126 23.07 17.80 -1.46
N PHE A 127 24.28 17.26 -1.37
CA PHE A 127 24.97 16.73 -2.55
C PHE A 127 24.37 15.39 -2.99
N THR A 128 24.26 15.14 -4.29
CA THR A 128 23.66 13.90 -4.84
C THR A 128 24.28 12.63 -4.25
N GLU A 129 25.59 12.64 -4.07
CA GLU A 129 26.39 11.55 -3.50
C GLU A 129 26.09 11.27 -2.02
N GLU A 130 25.48 12.21 -1.30
CA GLU A 130 25.12 12.05 0.12
C GLU A 130 23.78 11.38 0.32
N ILE A 131 22.89 11.39 -0.68
CA ILE A 131 21.55 10.80 -0.57
C ILE A 131 21.59 9.35 -0.06
N PRO A 132 22.48 8.46 -0.55
CA PRO A 132 22.56 7.08 -0.04
C PRO A 132 23.00 6.97 1.42
N PHE A 133 23.63 8.01 1.97
CA PHE A 133 24.18 8.07 3.33
C PHE A 133 23.38 8.97 4.27
N LEU A 134 22.30 9.59 3.78
CA LEU A 134 21.44 10.45 4.58
C LEU A 134 20.70 9.60 5.61
N GLY A 135 21.08 9.75 6.88
CA GLY A 135 20.42 9.06 7.98
C GLY A 135 19.10 9.74 8.30
N LEU A 136 17.98 9.09 8.02
CA LEU A 136 16.64 9.60 8.35
C LEU A 136 15.96 8.66 9.32
N SER A 137 15.53 9.19 10.46
CA SER A 137 14.76 8.43 11.43
C SER A 137 13.61 9.29 11.98
N VAL A 138 12.62 8.63 12.58
CA VAL A 138 11.58 9.29 13.36
C VAL A 138 11.71 8.79 14.78
N PRO A 139 11.88 9.67 15.78
CA PRO A 139 11.97 9.25 17.17
C PRO A 139 10.73 8.46 17.61
N GLY A 140 10.96 7.31 18.23
CA GLY A 140 9.92 6.43 18.75
C GLY A 140 9.47 5.33 17.76
N GLY A 141 8.27 4.79 17.98
CA GLY A 141 7.69 3.75 17.14
C GLY A 141 6.22 3.52 17.48
N MET A 142 5.56 2.64 16.72
CA MET A 142 4.16 2.29 16.93
C MET A 142 4.04 0.92 17.54
N THR A 143 3.29 0.81 18.63
CA THR A 143 2.86 -0.47 19.17
C THR A 143 1.78 -1.06 18.27
N VAL A 144 2.14 -2.11 17.54
CA VAL A 144 1.22 -2.88 16.69
C VAL A 144 1.10 -4.30 17.19
N MET A 145 0.10 -5.01 16.70
CA MET A 145 -0.02 -6.45 16.91
C MET A 145 1.16 -7.14 16.22
N LYS A 146 1.79 -8.10 16.91
CA LYS A 146 2.83 -8.93 16.30
C LYS A 146 2.20 -9.77 15.20
N THR A 147 2.61 -9.47 13.97
CA THR A 147 2.21 -10.19 12.76
C THR A 147 3.44 -10.37 11.88
N PRO A 148 3.42 -11.28 10.89
CA PRO A 148 4.49 -11.39 9.92
C PRO A 148 4.78 -10.10 9.15
N TYR A 149 3.84 -9.14 9.13
CA TYR A 149 3.92 -7.88 8.38
C TYR A 149 4.56 -6.72 9.16
N ALA A 150 4.71 -6.84 10.49
CA ALA A 150 5.16 -5.75 11.35
C ALA A 150 6.54 -5.21 10.94
N GLY A 151 6.61 -3.92 10.58
CA GLY A 151 7.85 -3.23 10.21
C GLY A 151 8.39 -3.50 8.81
N ARG A 152 7.73 -4.37 8.03
CA ARG A 152 8.14 -4.72 6.67
C ARG A 152 7.99 -3.54 5.72
N SER A 153 8.90 -3.44 4.76
CA SER A 153 8.82 -2.45 3.68
C SER A 153 7.85 -2.91 2.60
N LEU A 154 6.84 -2.08 2.34
CA LEU A 154 5.75 -2.33 1.41
C LEU A 154 5.93 -1.49 0.14
N SER A 155 5.96 -2.14 -1.02
CA SER A 155 5.82 -1.47 -2.31
C SER A 155 4.47 -1.78 -2.95
N ILE A 156 3.90 -0.80 -3.66
CA ILE A 156 2.62 -0.90 -4.35
C ILE A 156 2.86 -0.85 -5.86
N LEU A 157 2.30 -1.80 -6.59
CA LEU A 157 2.24 -1.80 -8.05
C LEU A 157 0.77 -1.76 -8.48
N GLY A 158 0.31 -0.60 -8.95
CA GLY A 158 -1.11 -0.39 -9.18
C GLY A 158 -1.49 0.46 -10.38
N ASP A 159 -2.80 0.62 -10.57
CA ASP A 159 -3.43 1.61 -11.45
C ASP A 159 -3.98 2.81 -10.66
N SER A 160 -4.96 3.54 -11.22
CA SER A 160 -5.62 4.69 -10.60
C SER A 160 -6.36 4.37 -9.30
N LEU A 161 -6.70 3.11 -9.00
CA LEU A 161 -7.30 2.74 -7.72
C LEU A 161 -6.28 2.72 -6.58
N SER A 162 -4.98 2.68 -6.89
CA SER A 162 -3.90 2.55 -5.90
C SER A 162 -2.94 3.75 -5.88
N GLU A 163 -3.15 4.72 -6.77
CA GLU A 163 -2.31 5.92 -6.91
C GLU A 163 -2.33 6.78 -5.65
N ALA A 164 -1.15 7.03 -5.07
CA ALA A 164 -1.01 7.80 -3.83
C ALA A 164 -1.30 9.29 -3.99
N ASP A 165 -1.34 9.81 -5.22
CA ASP A 165 -1.23 11.24 -5.43
C ASP A 165 -2.27 11.81 -6.40
N ASN A 166 -3.03 12.79 -5.90
CA ASN A 166 -3.53 13.90 -6.70
C ASN A 166 -3.42 15.24 -5.96
N TRP A 167 -2.52 15.47 -4.98
CA TRP A 167 -2.47 16.73 -4.22
C TRP A 167 -2.42 17.97 -5.14
N LYS A 168 -1.83 17.84 -6.34
CA LYS A 168 -1.82 18.88 -7.39
C LYS A 168 -3.19 19.20 -7.99
N THR A 169 -4.13 18.28 -7.99
CA THR A 169 -5.54 18.46 -8.42
C THR A 169 -6.53 18.41 -7.26
N ALA A 170 -6.11 18.06 -6.03
CA ALA A 170 -6.99 17.98 -4.86
C ALA A 170 -7.55 19.34 -4.49
N GLY A 171 -6.83 20.44 -4.69
CA GLY A 171 -7.33 21.77 -4.31
C GLY A 171 -7.96 21.75 -2.90
N ASN A 172 -9.14 22.37 -2.76
CA ASN A 172 -9.99 22.27 -1.57
C ASN A 172 -11.09 21.20 -1.70
N ASP A 173 -10.97 20.23 -2.61
CA ASP A 173 -11.99 19.19 -2.83
C ASP A 173 -11.99 18.18 -1.65
N PRO A 174 -13.01 18.19 -0.78
CA PRO A 174 -13.08 17.27 0.35
C PRO A 174 -13.27 15.80 -0.08
N ASP A 175 -13.67 15.55 -1.33
CA ASP A 175 -13.94 14.22 -1.88
C ASP A 175 -12.75 13.63 -2.65
N ALA A 176 -11.70 14.43 -2.89
CA ALA A 176 -10.43 13.95 -3.43
C ALA A 176 -9.82 12.93 -2.47
N TYR A 177 -9.49 11.74 -2.99
CA TYR A 177 -8.73 10.78 -2.20
C TYR A 177 -7.29 11.30 -2.04
N ASN A 178 -6.74 11.13 -0.85
CA ASN A 178 -5.33 11.34 -0.57
C ASN A 178 -4.70 10.02 -0.16
N MET A 179 -3.38 10.01 -0.02
CA MET A 179 -2.64 8.81 0.34
C MET A 179 -3.21 8.11 1.59
N THR A 180 -3.61 8.86 2.62
CA THR A 180 -4.16 8.31 3.87
C THR A 180 -5.54 7.65 3.73
N SER A 181 -6.24 7.94 2.63
CA SER A 181 -7.53 7.31 2.33
C SER A 181 -7.41 6.05 1.48
N GLN A 182 -6.23 5.76 0.91
CA GLN A 182 -6.04 4.63 0.02
C GLN A 182 -6.29 3.29 0.71
N TRP A 183 -6.84 2.32 -0.04
CA TRP A 183 -7.12 0.99 0.50
C TRP A 183 -5.88 0.30 1.08
N TRP A 184 -4.73 0.43 0.40
CA TRP A 184 -3.47 -0.18 0.81
C TRP A 184 -2.87 0.52 2.04
N TYR A 185 -3.19 1.80 2.24
CA TYR A 185 -2.76 2.56 3.42
C TYR A 185 -3.39 2.01 4.69
N ALA A 186 -4.68 1.63 4.65
CA ALA A 186 -5.35 1.03 5.80
C ALA A 186 -4.64 -0.25 6.26
N ALA A 187 -4.23 -1.10 5.31
CA ALA A 187 -3.42 -2.28 5.60
C ALA A 187 -2.03 -1.90 6.14
N ALA A 188 -1.33 -0.99 5.48
CA ALA A 188 0.00 -0.56 5.90
C ALA A 188 0.00 -0.03 7.35
N LYS A 189 -0.98 0.81 7.67
CA LYS A 189 -1.16 1.38 9.01
C LYS A 189 -1.48 0.31 10.05
N GLU A 190 -2.45 -0.56 9.77
CA GLU A 190 -2.90 -1.60 10.71
C GLU A 190 -1.76 -2.54 11.10
N PHE A 191 -0.98 -2.98 10.12
CA PHE A 191 0.11 -3.93 10.33
C PHE A 191 1.45 -3.28 10.65
N GLY A 192 1.52 -1.94 10.69
CA GLY A 192 2.77 -1.23 10.92
C GLY A 192 3.81 -1.44 9.81
N MET A 193 3.37 -1.61 8.56
CA MET A 193 4.28 -1.65 7.41
C MET A 193 4.77 -0.24 7.07
N ASN A 194 5.95 -0.17 6.44
CA ASN A 194 6.58 1.06 5.99
C ASN A 194 6.46 1.16 4.47
N LEU A 195 5.82 2.21 3.94
CA LEU A 195 5.77 2.42 2.50
C LEU A 195 7.19 2.61 1.96
N LEU A 196 7.55 1.88 0.91
CA LEU A 196 8.85 1.98 0.25
C LEU A 196 8.70 2.71 -1.09
N VAL A 197 7.89 2.16 -2.00
CA VAL A 197 7.57 2.78 -3.29
C VAL A 197 6.10 2.55 -3.61
N ASN A 198 5.35 3.61 -3.92
CA ASN A 198 4.08 3.47 -4.63
C ASN A 198 4.30 3.73 -6.12
N ASN A 199 4.47 2.66 -6.89
CA ASN A 199 4.55 2.70 -8.33
C ASN A 199 3.16 2.37 -8.90
N SER A 200 2.21 3.26 -8.69
CA SER A 200 0.88 3.16 -9.29
C SER A 200 0.71 4.28 -10.31
N VAL A 201 0.08 3.98 -11.44
CA VAL A 201 -0.09 4.94 -12.54
C VAL A 201 -1.52 4.88 -13.05
N GLY A 202 -2.22 6.01 -12.99
CA GLY A 202 -3.57 6.14 -13.52
C GLY A 202 -3.68 5.71 -14.98
N GLY A 203 -4.71 4.91 -15.28
CA GLY A 203 -4.94 4.38 -16.62
C GLY A 203 -4.00 3.23 -17.04
N SER A 204 -2.97 2.88 -16.27
CA SER A 204 -2.06 1.79 -16.62
C SER A 204 -2.70 0.40 -16.47
N GLY A 205 -2.19 -0.54 -17.26
CA GLY A 205 -2.54 -1.95 -17.20
C GLY A 205 -1.34 -2.82 -16.84
N VAL A 206 -1.52 -4.14 -16.92
CA VAL A 206 -0.42 -5.11 -16.91
C VAL A 206 0.50 -4.85 -18.10
N TYR A 207 -0.09 -4.62 -19.27
CA TYR A 207 0.63 -4.28 -20.48
C TYR A 207 0.81 -2.77 -20.63
N GLU A 208 1.90 -2.41 -21.31
CA GLU A 208 2.04 -1.08 -21.89
C GLU A 208 1.12 -0.94 -23.10
N GLU A 209 0.47 0.20 -23.23
CA GLU A 209 -0.35 0.52 -24.39
C GLU A 209 0.34 1.58 -25.25
N ALA A 210 0.18 1.50 -26.58
CA ALA A 210 0.84 2.40 -27.52
C ALA A 210 0.48 3.89 -27.32
N ALA A 211 -0.73 4.17 -26.82
CA ALA A 211 -1.19 5.52 -26.49
C ALA A 211 -0.66 6.04 -25.14
N GLN A 212 0.04 5.22 -24.37
CA GLN A 212 0.64 5.61 -23.10
C GLN A 212 2.11 5.97 -23.25
N LYS A 213 2.62 6.74 -22.29
CA LYS A 213 4.06 7.02 -22.21
C LYS A 213 4.80 5.70 -22.04
N LYS A 214 5.80 5.46 -22.90
CA LYS A 214 6.72 4.32 -22.79
C LYS A 214 7.25 4.18 -21.35
N GLY A 215 7.20 2.97 -20.81
CA GLY A 215 7.48 2.60 -19.42
C GLY A 215 6.25 2.58 -18.50
N SER A 216 5.02 2.77 -18.99
CA SER A 216 3.81 2.85 -18.12
C SER A 216 3.15 1.51 -17.80
N GLY A 217 3.50 0.44 -18.51
CA GLY A 217 2.94 -0.90 -18.27
C GLY A 217 3.43 -1.52 -16.97
N GLY A 218 2.58 -2.33 -16.32
CA GLY A 218 2.94 -3.07 -15.12
C GLY A 218 4.17 -3.96 -15.29
N LEU A 219 4.33 -4.60 -16.45
CA LEU A 219 5.48 -5.44 -16.78
C LEU A 219 6.83 -4.70 -16.73
N GLN A 220 6.86 -3.42 -17.09
CA GLN A 220 8.05 -2.59 -17.02
C GLN A 220 8.23 -2.04 -15.61
N ARG A 221 7.14 -1.54 -15.01
CA ARG A 221 7.17 -0.86 -13.71
C ARG A 221 7.43 -1.79 -12.54
N CYS A 222 7.10 -3.08 -12.66
CA CYS A 222 7.36 -4.07 -11.62
C CYS A 222 8.86 -4.21 -11.29
N MET A 223 9.76 -3.79 -12.20
CA MET A 223 11.20 -3.81 -11.97
C MET A 223 11.72 -2.62 -11.15
N SER A 224 10.86 -1.65 -10.82
CA SER A 224 11.19 -0.41 -10.10
C SER A 224 10.29 -0.24 -8.87
N LEU A 225 10.39 -1.19 -7.94
CA LEU A 225 9.65 -1.27 -6.68
C LEU A 225 10.58 -1.16 -5.45
N HIS A 226 11.78 -0.62 -5.64
CA HIS A 226 12.83 -0.47 -4.64
C HIS A 226 13.37 0.95 -4.67
N THR A 227 14.10 1.33 -3.63
CA THR A 227 14.95 2.52 -3.62
C THR A 227 16.41 2.09 -3.80
N ALA A 228 17.33 3.05 -3.95
CA ALA A 228 18.77 2.73 -4.02
C ALA A 228 19.28 2.00 -2.75
N ALA A 229 18.64 2.22 -1.60
CA ALA A 229 19.08 1.69 -0.32
C ALA A 229 18.33 0.43 0.13
N ARG A 230 17.14 0.14 -0.44
CA ARG A 230 16.25 -0.90 0.10
C ARG A 230 15.36 -1.55 -0.95
N GLU A 231 15.27 -2.87 -0.85
CA GLU A 231 14.30 -3.70 -1.58
C GLU A 231 13.01 -3.93 -0.76
N PRO A 232 11.88 -4.20 -1.41
CA PRO A 232 10.61 -4.45 -0.72
C PRO A 232 10.63 -5.80 0.01
N ASP A 233 9.99 -5.83 1.17
CA ASP A 233 9.65 -7.05 1.89
C ASP A 233 8.27 -7.57 1.44
N GLU A 234 7.35 -6.66 1.11
CA GLU A 234 6.00 -6.95 0.62
C GLU A 234 5.73 -6.16 -0.67
N ILE A 235 5.07 -6.79 -1.64
CA ILE A 235 4.62 -6.15 -2.88
C ILE A 235 3.12 -6.37 -3.04
N PHE A 236 2.34 -5.31 -2.94
CA PHE A 236 0.91 -5.35 -3.21
C PHE A 236 0.64 -4.98 -4.67
N VAL A 237 -0.13 -5.83 -5.35
CA VAL A 237 -0.43 -5.67 -6.78
C VAL A 237 -1.93 -5.59 -7.02
N LEU A 238 -2.38 -4.49 -7.63
CA LEU A 238 -3.75 -4.32 -8.12
C LEU A 238 -3.72 -3.61 -9.48
N LEU A 239 -3.73 -4.41 -10.56
CA LEU A 239 -3.64 -3.95 -11.95
C LEU A 239 -4.59 -4.75 -12.86
N GLY A 240 -4.91 -4.22 -14.04
CA GLY A 240 -5.64 -4.98 -15.07
C GLY A 240 -7.02 -4.43 -15.43
N ALA A 241 -7.58 -3.52 -14.63
CA ALA A 241 -8.87 -2.89 -14.97
C ALA A 241 -8.80 -2.20 -16.34
N ASN A 242 -7.70 -1.50 -16.62
CA ASN A 242 -7.54 -0.82 -17.90
C ASN A 242 -7.37 -1.80 -19.08
N ASP A 243 -6.66 -2.91 -18.89
CA ASP A 243 -6.52 -3.95 -19.93
C ASP A 243 -7.87 -4.54 -20.34
N ILE A 244 -8.69 -4.94 -19.36
CA ILE A 244 -9.99 -5.55 -19.62
C ILE A 244 -11.00 -4.54 -20.17
N LEU A 245 -10.92 -3.28 -19.73
CA LEU A 245 -11.77 -2.20 -20.27
C LEU A 245 -11.42 -1.90 -21.73
N ARG A 246 -10.14 -1.98 -22.10
CA ARG A 246 -9.64 -1.85 -23.49
C ARG A 246 -9.85 -3.11 -24.35
N GLY A 247 -10.42 -4.17 -23.78
CA GLY A 247 -10.81 -5.37 -24.53
C GLY A 247 -9.73 -6.44 -24.62
N ARG A 248 -8.66 -6.38 -23.82
CA ARG A 248 -7.75 -7.53 -23.70
C ARG A 248 -8.49 -8.72 -23.10
N THR A 249 -8.18 -9.92 -23.59
CA THR A 249 -8.83 -11.13 -23.10
C THR A 249 -8.32 -11.51 -21.71
N PRO A 250 -9.14 -12.19 -20.88
CA PRO A 250 -8.71 -12.66 -19.56
C PRO A 250 -7.48 -13.57 -19.61
N GLN A 251 -7.35 -14.37 -20.67
CA GLN A 251 -6.20 -15.25 -20.91
C GLN A 251 -4.93 -14.43 -21.17
N SER A 252 -5.02 -13.37 -21.99
CA SER A 252 -3.90 -12.46 -22.23
C SER A 252 -3.49 -11.74 -20.94
N ILE A 253 -4.46 -11.28 -20.16
CA ILE A 253 -4.20 -10.63 -18.87
C ILE A 253 -3.52 -11.61 -17.90
N ALA A 254 -4.00 -12.85 -17.78
CA ALA A 254 -3.39 -13.89 -16.94
C ALA A 254 -1.94 -14.19 -17.36
N ALA A 255 -1.66 -14.30 -18.67
CA ALA A 255 -0.32 -14.52 -19.17
C ALA A 255 0.63 -13.34 -18.83
N GLY A 256 0.13 -12.10 -18.94
CA GLY A 256 0.90 -10.92 -18.57
C GLY A 256 1.16 -10.86 -17.06
N TYR A 257 0.15 -11.20 -16.26
CA TYR A 257 0.27 -11.31 -14.82
C TYR A 257 1.32 -12.36 -14.40
N GLN A 258 1.31 -13.53 -15.05
CA GLN A 258 2.30 -14.58 -14.80
C GLN A 258 3.72 -14.09 -15.11
N GLN A 259 3.93 -13.44 -16.27
CA GLN A 259 5.23 -12.85 -16.62
C GLN A 259 5.66 -11.78 -15.61
N MET A 260 4.73 -10.91 -15.20
CA MET A 260 4.99 -9.85 -14.24
C MET A 260 5.38 -10.40 -12.87
N VAL A 261 4.66 -11.40 -12.37
CA VAL A 261 4.96 -12.08 -11.10
C VAL A 261 6.31 -12.78 -11.16
N GLN A 262 6.59 -13.54 -12.23
CA GLN A 262 7.87 -14.23 -12.40
C GLN A 262 9.04 -13.23 -12.45
N ALA A 263 8.87 -12.10 -13.13
CA ALA A 263 9.86 -11.03 -13.16
C ALA A 263 10.12 -10.45 -11.76
N MET A 264 9.06 -10.20 -10.98
CA MET A 264 9.18 -9.73 -9.59
C MET A 264 9.84 -10.77 -8.68
N GLN A 265 9.46 -12.05 -8.76
CA GLN A 265 10.09 -13.13 -7.99
C GLN A 265 11.59 -13.26 -8.30
N LYS A 266 11.98 -13.04 -9.56
CA LYS A 266 13.39 -13.02 -9.95
C LYS A 266 14.11 -11.77 -9.44
N ARG A 267 13.48 -10.60 -9.50
CA ARG A 267 14.09 -9.32 -9.14
C ARG A 267 14.17 -9.09 -7.63
N TYR A 268 13.15 -9.53 -6.89
CA TYR A 268 13.01 -9.38 -5.44
C TYR A 268 12.74 -10.76 -4.81
N PRO A 269 13.73 -11.66 -4.80
CA PRO A 269 13.53 -13.05 -4.37
C PRO A 269 13.15 -13.21 -2.89
N LYS A 270 13.27 -12.15 -2.08
CA LYS A 270 12.88 -12.11 -0.67
C LYS A 270 11.52 -11.47 -0.42
N ALA A 271 10.95 -10.84 -1.44
CA ALA A 271 9.67 -10.14 -1.31
C ALA A 271 8.51 -11.12 -1.37
N GLU A 272 7.55 -10.94 -0.49
CA GLU A 272 6.25 -11.60 -0.56
C GLU A 272 5.34 -10.81 -1.51
N ILE A 273 4.83 -11.47 -2.54
CA ILE A 273 3.94 -10.84 -3.52
C ILE A 273 2.50 -11.20 -3.17
N VAL A 274 1.66 -10.18 -3.03
CA VAL A 274 0.23 -10.32 -2.75
C VAL A 274 -0.56 -9.69 -3.89
N LEU A 275 -1.32 -10.52 -4.60
CA LEU A 275 -2.28 -10.01 -5.59
C LEU A 275 -3.59 -9.66 -4.91
N PHE A 276 -4.24 -8.59 -5.38
CA PHE A 276 -5.55 -8.16 -4.92
C PHE A 276 -6.55 -8.26 -6.07
N THR A 277 -7.77 -8.73 -5.79
CA THR A 277 -8.88 -8.66 -6.76
C THR A 277 -9.52 -7.27 -6.72
N TYR A 278 -10.23 -6.89 -7.78
CA TYR A 278 -11.01 -5.64 -7.79
C TYR A 278 -12.32 -5.81 -7.02
N PRO A 279 -12.78 -4.77 -6.29
CA PRO A 279 -14.11 -4.76 -5.69
C PRO A 279 -15.19 -4.85 -6.77
N TYR A 280 -16.33 -5.42 -6.41
CA TYR A 280 -17.46 -5.58 -7.32
C TYR A 280 -18.39 -4.36 -7.29
N PHE A 281 -18.83 -3.90 -8.46
CA PHE A 281 -19.70 -2.71 -8.63
C PHE A 281 -21.16 -3.05 -9.00
N GLY A 282 -21.43 -4.31 -9.33
CA GLY A 282 -22.51 -4.63 -10.28
C GLY A 282 -23.85 -5.02 -9.65
N SER A 283 -24.26 -4.32 -8.61
CA SER A 283 -25.67 -4.26 -8.21
C SER A 283 -26.36 -3.03 -8.83
N VAL A 284 -25.61 -2.02 -9.29
CA VAL A 284 -26.15 -0.90 -10.09
C VAL A 284 -26.26 -1.26 -11.56
N GLU A 285 -27.43 -1.03 -12.14
CA GLU A 285 -27.74 -1.25 -13.56
C GLU A 285 -26.70 -0.65 -14.52
N SER A 286 -26.32 0.62 -14.34
CA SER A 286 -25.31 1.29 -15.17
C SER A 286 -23.90 0.66 -15.11
N PHE A 287 -23.61 -0.14 -14.09
CA PHE A 287 -22.34 -0.85 -13.92
C PHE A 287 -22.44 -2.35 -14.21
N GLN A 288 -23.63 -2.90 -14.48
CA GLN A 288 -23.78 -4.31 -14.87
C GLN A 288 -22.99 -4.65 -16.13
N LYS A 289 -22.82 -3.70 -17.06
CA LYS A 289 -21.98 -3.86 -18.25
C LYS A 289 -20.50 -4.15 -17.94
N TYR A 290 -20.05 -3.85 -16.71
CA TYR A 290 -18.69 -4.13 -16.24
C TYR A 290 -18.61 -5.43 -15.44
N LYS A 291 -19.73 -6.04 -15.04
CA LYS A 291 -19.77 -7.26 -14.21
C LYS A 291 -18.90 -8.36 -14.79
N SER A 292 -19.20 -8.77 -16.02
CA SER A 292 -18.49 -9.86 -16.68
C SER A 292 -17.00 -9.57 -16.87
N LYS A 293 -16.64 -8.30 -17.11
CA LYS A 293 -15.26 -7.85 -17.21
C LYS A 293 -14.52 -7.97 -15.88
N VAL A 294 -15.11 -7.46 -14.79
CA VAL A 294 -14.52 -7.53 -13.44
C VAL A 294 -14.41 -8.98 -12.96
N ASP A 295 -15.45 -9.80 -13.18
CA ASP A 295 -15.43 -11.22 -12.82
C ASP A 295 -14.30 -11.97 -13.57
N SER A 296 -14.18 -11.71 -14.88
CA SER A 296 -13.15 -12.34 -15.70
C SER A 296 -11.74 -11.89 -15.32
N LEU A 297 -11.56 -10.60 -15.02
CA LEU A 297 -10.29 -10.07 -14.51
C LEU A 297 -9.93 -10.70 -13.16
N ASN A 298 -10.86 -10.72 -12.21
CA ASN A 298 -10.64 -11.32 -10.90
C ASN A 298 -10.34 -12.83 -11.00
N MET A 299 -10.95 -13.53 -11.96
CA MET A 299 -10.60 -14.92 -12.27
C MET A 299 -9.17 -15.06 -12.83
N ALA A 300 -8.73 -14.16 -13.70
CA ALA A 300 -7.35 -14.14 -14.20
C ALA A 300 -6.33 -13.90 -13.06
N ILE A 301 -6.64 -12.98 -12.15
CA ILE A 301 -5.82 -12.69 -10.95
C ILE A 301 -5.73 -13.92 -10.05
N ARG A 302 -6.86 -14.54 -9.70
CA ARG A 302 -6.92 -15.79 -8.89
C ARG A 302 -6.10 -16.91 -9.50
N THR A 303 -6.30 -17.14 -10.80
CA THR A 303 -5.60 -18.20 -11.53
C THR A 303 -4.10 -17.96 -11.52
N THR A 304 -3.66 -16.71 -11.70
CA THR A 304 -2.24 -16.34 -11.62
C THR A 304 -1.69 -16.61 -10.22
N ALA A 305 -2.38 -16.15 -9.17
CA ALA A 305 -1.93 -16.34 -7.79
C ALA A 305 -1.71 -17.82 -7.48
N LYS A 306 -2.67 -18.66 -7.85
CA LYS A 306 -2.58 -20.12 -7.72
C LYS A 306 -1.40 -20.70 -8.52
N ASN A 307 -1.28 -20.35 -9.80
CA ASN A 307 -0.26 -20.92 -10.69
C ASN A 307 1.17 -20.50 -10.31
N CYS A 308 1.34 -19.30 -9.75
CA CYS A 308 2.65 -18.80 -9.33
C CYS A 308 2.97 -19.10 -7.86
N GLY A 309 2.04 -19.73 -7.12
CA GLY A 309 2.20 -20.04 -5.70
C GLY A 309 2.34 -18.81 -4.81
N ILE A 310 1.65 -17.72 -5.15
CA ILE A 310 1.71 -16.45 -4.40
C ILE A 310 0.39 -16.14 -3.68
N LYS A 311 0.45 -15.21 -2.74
CA LYS A 311 -0.69 -14.83 -1.90
C LYS A 311 -1.74 -14.06 -2.70
N LEU A 312 -3.00 -14.23 -2.30
CA LEU A 312 -4.15 -13.54 -2.86
C LEU A 312 -5.00 -12.94 -1.75
N VAL A 313 -5.44 -11.69 -1.93
CA VAL A 313 -6.44 -11.04 -1.08
C VAL A 313 -7.66 -10.66 -1.92
N GLU A 314 -8.84 -11.03 -1.43
CA GLU A 314 -10.11 -10.74 -2.08
C GLU A 314 -10.69 -9.40 -1.63
N LEU A 315 -10.80 -8.43 -2.56
CA LEU A 315 -11.53 -7.17 -2.31
C LEU A 315 -12.98 -7.21 -2.84
N ALA A 316 -13.36 -8.27 -3.55
CA ALA A 316 -14.71 -8.45 -4.08
C ALA A 316 -15.83 -8.44 -3.01
N GLY A 317 -15.48 -8.64 -1.73
CA GLY A 317 -16.40 -8.62 -0.58
C GLY A 317 -16.67 -7.25 0.03
N CYS A 318 -16.28 -6.14 -0.61
CA CYS A 318 -16.61 -4.79 -0.13
C CYS A 318 -18.13 -4.56 -0.06
N PRO A 319 -18.63 -3.75 0.90
CA PRO A 319 -20.06 -3.60 1.19
C PRO A 319 -20.77 -2.65 0.20
N PHE A 320 -20.37 -2.65 -1.08
CA PHE A 320 -21.00 -1.83 -2.11
C PHE A 320 -22.30 -2.50 -2.59
N THR A 321 -23.38 -1.74 -2.55
CA THR A 321 -24.72 -2.14 -2.99
C THR A 321 -25.21 -1.23 -4.11
N ALA A 322 -26.33 -1.59 -4.75
CA ALA A 322 -26.88 -0.81 -5.86
C ALA A 322 -27.28 0.59 -5.37
N GLU A 323 -27.79 0.61 -4.14
CA GLU A 323 -28.35 1.77 -3.48
C GLU A 323 -27.24 2.71 -3.01
N ASN A 324 -26.08 2.19 -2.60
CA ASN A 324 -25.06 2.99 -1.93
C ASN A 324 -23.89 3.40 -2.83
N ILE A 325 -23.55 2.65 -3.89
CA ILE A 325 -22.23 2.81 -4.52
C ILE A 325 -22.03 4.20 -5.15
N ARG A 326 -23.11 4.86 -5.60
CA ARG A 326 -23.04 6.20 -6.19
C ARG A 326 -22.47 7.25 -5.24
N GLN A 327 -22.64 7.09 -3.92
CA GLN A 327 -22.09 8.01 -2.92
C GLN A 327 -20.59 7.79 -2.65
N TYR A 328 -20.04 6.69 -3.17
CA TYR A 328 -18.65 6.28 -2.97
C TYR A 328 -17.80 6.46 -4.23
N LEU A 329 -18.37 7.01 -5.29
CA LEU A 329 -17.68 7.33 -6.54
C LEU A 329 -17.38 8.82 -6.62
N ARG A 330 -16.33 9.20 -7.34
CA ARG A 330 -15.99 10.61 -7.58
C ARG A 330 -17.08 11.35 -8.36
N ASN A 331 -17.77 10.64 -9.23
CA ASN A 331 -18.94 11.11 -9.97
C ASN A 331 -19.86 9.90 -10.22
N PRO A 332 -21.20 10.05 -10.17
CA PRO A 332 -22.16 8.99 -10.52
C PRO A 332 -21.95 8.26 -11.86
N ALA A 333 -21.22 8.86 -12.82
CA ALA A 333 -20.88 8.25 -14.11
C ALA A 333 -19.47 7.63 -14.17
N ASP A 334 -18.64 7.84 -13.15
CA ASP A 334 -17.26 7.36 -13.08
C ASP A 334 -17.19 5.97 -12.40
N ILE A 335 -16.06 5.29 -12.54
CA ILE A 335 -15.72 4.03 -11.88
C ILE A 335 -14.69 4.20 -10.76
N HIS A 336 -14.14 5.40 -10.59
CA HIS A 336 -13.18 5.71 -9.54
C HIS A 336 -13.88 6.04 -8.22
N PHE A 337 -13.39 5.44 -7.14
CA PHE A 337 -13.88 5.70 -5.79
C PHE A 337 -13.43 7.08 -5.29
N ASN A 338 -14.31 7.76 -4.56
CA ASN A 338 -13.95 8.94 -3.78
C ASN A 338 -13.24 8.51 -2.47
N ARG A 339 -12.88 9.50 -1.64
CA ARG A 339 -12.25 9.27 -0.33
C ARG A 339 -13.02 8.26 0.54
N ALA A 340 -14.35 8.38 0.62
CA ALA A 340 -15.18 7.49 1.42
C ALA A 340 -15.24 6.07 0.84
N GLY A 341 -15.26 5.94 -0.48
CA GLY A 341 -15.20 4.64 -1.16
C GLY A 341 -13.88 3.90 -0.90
N GLN A 342 -12.75 4.59 -1.02
CA GLN A 342 -11.44 3.99 -0.69
C GLN A 342 -11.35 3.53 0.77
N ALA A 343 -11.93 4.31 1.70
CA ALA A 343 -12.02 3.95 3.11
C ALA A 343 -12.88 2.70 3.37
N LEU A 344 -13.82 2.34 2.49
CA LEU A 344 -14.58 1.09 2.57
C LEU A 344 -13.84 -0.12 2.00
N ILE A 345 -12.86 0.08 1.12
CA ILE A 345 -12.05 -1.00 0.56
C ILE A 345 -10.96 -1.43 1.54
N GLY A 346 -10.33 -0.48 2.23
CA GLY A 346 -9.26 -0.73 3.20
C GLY A 346 -9.54 -1.86 4.21
N PRO A 347 -10.71 -1.91 4.87
CA PRO A 347 -11.05 -3.00 5.79
C PRO A 347 -11.05 -4.40 5.16
N ALA A 348 -11.40 -4.54 3.88
CA ALA A 348 -11.35 -5.82 3.18
C ALA A 348 -9.89 -6.27 2.97
N ALA A 349 -9.00 -5.35 2.59
CA ALA A 349 -7.57 -5.61 2.46
C ALA A 349 -6.96 -6.03 3.82
N VAL A 350 -7.29 -5.32 4.89
CA VAL A 350 -6.87 -5.63 6.26
C VAL A 350 -7.32 -7.03 6.67
N LYS A 351 -8.60 -7.35 6.46
CA LYS A 351 -9.16 -8.67 6.77
C LYS A 351 -8.43 -9.78 6.01
N GLY A 352 -8.18 -9.60 4.73
CA GLY A 352 -7.47 -10.58 3.89
C GLY A 352 -6.06 -10.85 4.40
N LEU A 353 -5.31 -9.81 4.75
CA LEU A 353 -3.96 -9.97 5.32
C LEU A 353 -3.98 -10.65 6.68
N TYR A 354 -4.98 -10.39 7.53
CA TYR A 354 -5.13 -11.13 8.79
C TYR A 354 -5.35 -12.63 8.57
N ILE A 355 -6.14 -13.01 7.55
CA ILE A 355 -6.32 -14.42 7.17
C ILE A 355 -4.97 -15.03 6.77
N LEU A 356 -4.24 -14.37 5.88
CA LEU A 356 -2.91 -14.82 5.44
C LEU A 356 -1.90 -14.93 6.61
N ALA A 357 -1.92 -13.99 7.55
CA ALA A 357 -1.08 -14.05 8.75
C ALA A 357 -1.43 -15.24 9.65
N ALA A 358 -2.73 -15.51 9.82
CA ALA A 358 -3.19 -16.66 10.60
C ALA A 358 -2.80 -18.00 9.93
N GLU A 359 -2.92 -18.08 8.61
CA GLU A 359 -2.49 -19.24 7.83
C GLU A 359 -0.99 -19.52 7.98
N ALA A 360 -0.15 -18.48 7.87
CA ALA A 360 1.29 -18.60 8.07
C ALA A 360 1.65 -19.07 9.49
N ALA A 361 0.97 -18.54 10.52
CA ALA A 361 1.19 -18.95 11.90
C ALA A 361 0.82 -20.42 12.15
N MET A 362 -0.25 -20.92 11.50
CA MET A 362 -0.63 -22.33 11.60
C MET A 362 0.34 -23.28 10.88
N GLN A 363 0.96 -22.82 9.79
CA GLN A 363 1.95 -23.62 9.04
C GLN A 363 3.29 -23.71 9.79
N GLY A 364 3.71 -22.67 10.50
CA GLY A 364 4.94 -22.68 11.30
C GLY A 364 4.84 -23.41 12.64
N ALA A 365 3.64 -23.84 13.05
CA ALA A 365 3.38 -24.60 14.27
C ALA A 365 3.27 -26.13 14.05
N ARG A 366 3.39 -26.58 12.80
CA ARG A 366 3.47 -27.99 12.40
C ARG A 366 4.91 -28.36 12.09
#